data_AF-A0A135LD00-F1
#
_entry.id   AF-A0A135LD00-F1
#
_cell.length_a   1.000
_cell.length_b   1.000
_cell.length_c   1.000
_cell.angle_alpha   90.00
_cell.angle_beta   90.00
_cell.angle_gamma   90.00
#
_symmetry.space_group_name_H-M   'P 1'
#
loop_
_entity.id
_entity.type
_entity.pdbx_description
1 polymer ?
#
loop_
_entity_poly.entity_id
_entity_poly.type
_entity_poly.pdbx_seq_one_letter_code
_entity_poly.pdbx_strand_id
1 'polypeptide(L)'
;MQVDLSKLLNVFWVDQPVTFHGGASAFIDDYFRWRVGRSAEDNLAKIQSEDIPRIEAWARRTGSCFAAEKTELIHITRKRSEQLQGQVAINGKTVEASPTAKLLGVIFDQELRWKEHVQQAIKRAIKVSIALGGLRHLRPEQMRQLYQASKSSSSGI
;
A
#
# COMPACT_ATOMS: atom_id res chain seq x y z
N MET A 1 -11.19 26.11 13.01
CA MET A 1 -11.01 24.81 13.69
C MET A 1 -11.12 23.72 12.63
N GLN A 2 -10.00 23.36 12.01
CA GLN A 2 -9.97 22.38 10.92
C GLN A 2 -9.89 21.00 11.58
N VAL A 3 -11.03 20.32 11.67
CA VAL A 3 -11.04 18.92 12.11
C VAL A 3 -10.43 18.12 10.97
N ASP A 4 -9.28 17.51 11.23
CA ASP A 4 -8.61 16.62 10.29
C ASP A 4 -9.47 15.36 10.07
N LEU A 5 -10.33 15.43 9.06
CA LEU A 5 -11.26 14.36 8.69
C LEU A 5 -10.54 13.06 8.34
N SER A 6 -9.24 13.10 8.00
CA SER A 6 -8.45 11.89 7.72
C SER A 6 -8.33 10.97 8.95
N LYS A 7 -8.33 11.53 10.16
CA LYS A 7 -8.29 10.77 11.42
C LYS A 7 -9.65 10.22 11.84
N LEU A 8 -10.74 10.87 11.47
CA LEU A 8 -12.11 10.41 11.75
C LEU A 8 -12.60 9.37 10.75
N LEU A 9 -12.09 9.42 9.52
CA LEU A 9 -12.40 8.44 8.48
C LEU A 9 -11.99 7.04 8.97
N ASN A 10 -10.75 6.82 9.40
CA ASN A 10 -10.20 5.48 9.66
C ASN A 10 -10.98 4.60 10.66
N VAL A 11 -11.70 5.18 11.64
CA VAL A 11 -12.45 4.44 12.67
C VAL A 11 -13.80 3.89 12.15
N PHE A 12 -14.37 4.47 11.08
CA PHE A 12 -15.60 3.97 10.45
C PHE A 12 -15.33 2.95 9.32
N TRP A 13 -14.06 2.75 8.93
CA TRP A 13 -13.68 2.00 7.71
C TRP A 13 -13.66 0.48 7.87
N VAL A 14 -13.52 -0.02 9.11
CA VAL A 14 -13.29 -1.44 9.40
C VAL A 14 -14.37 -1.94 10.35
N ASP A 15 -15.64 -1.75 9.99
CA ASP A 15 -16.75 -2.34 10.76
C ASP A 15 -16.94 -3.84 10.46
N GLN A 16 -15.99 -4.42 9.72
CA GLN A 16 -15.89 -5.86 9.53
C GLN A 16 -14.96 -6.43 10.60
N PRO A 17 -15.47 -7.29 11.51
CA PRO A 17 -14.62 -7.94 12.48
C PRO A 17 -13.49 -8.68 11.76
N VAL A 18 -12.27 -8.48 12.22
CA VAL A 18 -11.14 -9.30 11.78
C VAL A 18 -11.36 -10.70 12.31
N THR A 19 -11.54 -11.64 11.40
CA THR A 19 -11.74 -13.06 11.71
C THR A 19 -10.62 -13.89 11.10
N PHE A 20 -10.59 -15.17 11.46
CA PHE A 20 -9.69 -16.13 10.81
C PHE A 20 -9.92 -16.25 9.29
N HIS A 21 -11.11 -15.92 8.80
CA HIS A 21 -11.48 -16.04 7.38
C HIS A 21 -11.26 -14.76 6.57
N GLY A 22 -10.83 -13.67 7.20
CA GLY A 22 -10.59 -12.42 6.52
C GLY A 22 -10.84 -11.21 7.40
N GLY A 23 -10.58 -10.05 6.81
CA GLY A 23 -10.71 -8.76 7.46
C GLY A 23 -10.41 -7.64 6.49
N ALA A 24 -10.55 -6.41 6.99
CA ALA A 24 -10.06 -5.22 6.33
C ALA A 24 -9.20 -4.44 7.32
N SER A 25 -8.34 -3.57 6.81
CA SER A 25 -7.63 -2.59 7.61
C SER A 25 -7.28 -1.39 6.74
N ALA A 26 -7.12 -0.26 7.39
CA ALA A 26 -6.94 1.03 6.73
C ALA A 26 -5.96 1.91 7.50
N PHE A 27 -5.18 2.68 6.75
CA PHE A 27 -4.23 3.64 7.28
C PHE A 27 -4.20 4.88 6.39
N ILE A 28 -4.82 5.97 6.85
CA ILE A 28 -4.94 7.23 6.13
C ILE A 28 -5.54 7.00 4.73
N ASP A 29 -4.70 6.92 3.70
CA ASP A 29 -5.08 6.75 2.30
C ASP A 29 -4.97 5.29 1.82
N ASP A 30 -4.30 4.42 2.58
CA ASP A 30 -4.11 3.02 2.24
C ASP A 30 -5.25 2.17 2.83
N TYR A 31 -5.97 1.43 1.99
CA TYR A 31 -6.97 0.45 2.38
C TYR A 31 -6.59 -0.93 1.85
N PHE A 32 -6.70 -1.96 2.68
CA PHE A 32 -6.50 -3.34 2.25
C PHE A 32 -7.55 -4.28 2.82
N ARG A 33 -8.01 -5.20 1.98
CA ARG A 33 -9.01 -6.23 2.26
C ARG A 33 -8.39 -7.59 1.97
N TRP A 34 -8.59 -8.56 2.85
CA TRP A 34 -8.13 -9.93 2.61
C TRP A 34 -9.20 -10.97 2.96
N ARG A 35 -9.11 -12.10 2.28
CA ARG A 35 -9.92 -13.30 2.51
C ARG A 35 -9.00 -14.50 2.67
N VAL A 36 -9.37 -15.41 3.56
CA VAL A 36 -8.66 -16.68 3.79
C VAL A 36 -9.61 -17.82 3.48
N GLY A 37 -9.18 -18.67 2.56
CA GLY A 37 -10.00 -19.74 1.99
C GLY A 37 -9.14 -20.88 1.45
N ARG A 38 -9.80 -21.88 0.85
CA ARG A 38 -9.13 -23.12 0.38
C ARG A 38 -8.53 -23.00 -1.03
N SER A 39 -9.00 -22.03 -1.82
CA SER A 39 -8.53 -21.74 -3.17
C SER A 39 -8.51 -20.25 -3.45
N ALA A 40 -7.59 -19.83 -4.32
CA ALA A 40 -7.58 -18.46 -4.87
C ALA A 40 -8.92 -18.11 -5.54
N GLU A 41 -9.50 -19.03 -6.32
CA GLU A 41 -10.76 -18.83 -7.02
C GLU A 41 -11.94 -18.47 -6.09
N ASP A 42 -12.13 -19.22 -4.99
CA ASP A 42 -13.20 -18.94 -4.03
C ASP A 42 -13.00 -17.59 -3.33
N ASN A 43 -11.74 -17.26 -2.99
CA ASN A 43 -11.41 -15.95 -2.41
C ASN A 43 -11.70 -14.81 -3.39
N LEU A 44 -11.31 -14.95 -4.66
CA LEU A 44 -11.55 -13.94 -5.70
C LEU A 44 -13.04 -13.76 -5.96
N ALA A 45 -13.81 -14.84 -6.03
CA ALA A 45 -15.25 -14.79 -6.19
C ALA A 45 -15.91 -14.01 -5.05
N LYS A 46 -15.49 -14.24 -3.80
CA LYS A 46 -15.98 -13.52 -2.61
C LYS A 46 -15.54 -12.06 -2.59
N ILE A 47 -14.29 -11.78 -2.96
CA ILE A 47 -13.80 -10.40 -3.07
C ILE A 47 -14.63 -9.64 -4.11
N GLN A 48 -14.84 -10.22 -5.28
CA GLN A 48 -15.56 -9.59 -6.37
C GLN A 48 -17.05 -9.38 -6.06
N SER A 49 -17.71 -10.37 -5.47
CA SER A 49 -19.17 -10.34 -5.26
C SER A 49 -19.59 -9.68 -3.94
N GLU A 50 -18.78 -9.77 -2.89
CA GLU A 50 -19.14 -9.25 -1.57
C GLU A 50 -18.35 -7.99 -1.19
N ASP A 51 -17.04 -7.97 -1.45
CA ASP A 51 -16.17 -6.93 -0.90
C ASP A 51 -16.12 -5.69 -1.80
N ILE A 52 -15.92 -5.86 -3.11
CA ILE A 52 -15.84 -4.74 -4.07
C ILE A 52 -17.11 -3.88 -4.05
N PRO A 53 -18.35 -4.43 -4.10
CA PRO A 53 -19.55 -3.61 -4.04
C PRO A 53 -19.67 -2.78 -2.75
N ARG A 54 -19.17 -3.30 -1.62
CA ARG A 54 -19.15 -2.58 -0.35
C ARG A 54 -18.14 -1.44 -0.37
N ILE A 55 -16.95 -1.70 -0.92
CA ILE A 55 -15.88 -0.70 -1.11
C ILE A 55 -16.38 0.44 -2.01
N GLU A 56 -17.01 0.11 -3.14
CA GLU A 56 -17.56 1.11 -4.08
C GLU A 56 -18.77 1.86 -3.50
N ALA A 57 -19.65 1.18 -2.76
CA ALA A 57 -20.77 1.84 -2.08
C ALA A 57 -20.28 2.83 -1.01
N TRP A 58 -19.24 2.46 -0.26
CA TRP A 58 -18.62 3.36 0.69
C TRP A 58 -17.99 4.57 0.00
N ALA A 59 -17.19 4.36 -1.06
CA ALA A 59 -16.55 5.43 -1.81
C ALA A 59 -17.57 6.48 -2.30
N ARG A 60 -18.70 6.01 -2.83
CA ARG A 60 -19.80 6.89 -3.25
C ARG A 60 -20.45 7.66 -2.10
N ARG A 61 -20.56 7.07 -0.90
CA ARG A 61 -21.17 7.71 0.28
C ARG A 61 -20.27 8.77 0.89
N THR A 62 -18.96 8.57 0.88
CA THR A 62 -17.99 9.48 1.49
C THR A 62 -17.43 10.52 0.52
N GLY A 63 -17.71 10.39 -0.78
CA GLY A 63 -17.08 11.20 -1.82
C GLY A 63 -15.60 10.84 -2.03
N SER A 64 -15.17 9.66 -1.55
CA SER A 64 -13.81 9.17 -1.74
C SER A 64 -13.64 8.54 -3.13
N CYS A 65 -12.43 8.61 -3.69
CA CYS A 65 -12.10 7.99 -4.97
C CYS A 65 -11.03 6.92 -4.77
N PHE A 66 -11.30 5.68 -5.22
CA PHE A 66 -10.29 4.63 -5.26
C PHE A 66 -9.45 4.74 -6.53
N ALA A 67 -8.15 4.93 -6.36
CA ALA A 67 -7.17 4.85 -7.42
C ALA A 67 -7.00 3.39 -7.86
N ALA A 68 -7.87 2.92 -8.76
CA ALA A 68 -7.87 1.55 -9.24
C ALA A 68 -6.52 1.17 -9.89
N GLU A 69 -5.81 2.13 -10.49
CA GLU A 69 -4.44 1.95 -11.02
C GLU A 69 -3.36 1.71 -9.96
N LYS A 70 -3.62 2.06 -8.69
CA LYS A 70 -2.73 1.78 -7.55
C LYS A 70 -3.17 0.55 -6.76
N THR A 71 -4.28 -0.06 -7.15
CA THR A 71 -4.80 -1.25 -6.47
C THR A 71 -3.98 -2.46 -6.90
N GLU A 72 -3.52 -3.23 -5.93
CA GLU A 72 -2.70 -4.41 -6.19
C GLU A 72 -3.38 -5.65 -5.59
N LEU A 73 -3.27 -6.78 -6.30
CA LEU A 73 -3.80 -8.08 -5.89
C LEU A 73 -2.64 -9.04 -5.73
N ILE A 74 -2.56 -9.71 -4.58
CA ILE A 74 -1.53 -10.72 -4.29
C ILE A 74 -2.14 -11.92 -3.59
N HIS A 75 -1.71 -13.12 -4.00
CA HIS A 75 -2.04 -14.36 -3.31
C HIS A 75 -0.88 -14.79 -2.42
N ILE A 76 -1.13 -14.89 -1.12
CA ILE A 76 -0.17 -15.47 -0.18
C ILE A 76 -0.57 -16.93 0.04
N THR A 77 0.08 -17.84 -0.68
CA THR A 77 -0.23 -19.28 -0.62
C THR A 77 1.01 -20.13 -0.90
N ARG A 78 1.03 -21.34 -0.33
CA ARG A 78 2.06 -22.36 -0.61
C ARG A 78 1.83 -23.06 -1.95
N LYS A 79 0.62 -22.98 -2.51
CA LYS A 79 0.27 -23.61 -3.78
C LYS A 79 0.71 -22.72 -4.95
N ARG A 80 1.86 -23.04 -5.55
CA ARG A 80 2.43 -22.26 -6.67
C ARG A 80 1.49 -22.08 -7.86
N SER A 81 0.65 -23.07 -8.15
CA SER A 81 -0.35 -22.98 -9.22
C SER A 81 -1.42 -21.91 -9.01
N GLU A 82 -1.65 -21.48 -7.76
CA GLU A 82 -2.68 -20.50 -7.41
C GLU A 82 -2.10 -19.08 -7.23
N GLN A 83 -0.77 -18.92 -7.19
CA GLN A 83 -0.11 -17.66 -6.79
C GLN A 83 -0.35 -16.48 -7.74
N LEU A 84 -0.51 -16.75 -9.04
CA LEU A 84 -0.78 -15.74 -10.08
C LEU A 84 -2.16 -15.93 -10.72
N GLN A 85 -3.06 -16.65 -10.04
CA GLN A 85 -4.34 -16.98 -10.62
C GLN A 85 -5.34 -15.84 -10.48
N GLY A 86 -5.96 -15.49 -11.59
CA GLY A 86 -7.17 -14.66 -11.64
C GLY A 86 -6.93 -13.17 -11.43
N GLN A 87 -8.05 -12.45 -11.43
CA GLN A 87 -8.12 -11.01 -11.45
C GLN A 87 -9.37 -10.54 -10.70
N VAL A 88 -9.40 -9.27 -10.31
CA VAL A 88 -10.60 -8.61 -9.81
C VAL A 88 -10.87 -7.33 -10.60
N ALA A 89 -12.14 -6.96 -10.74
CA ALA A 89 -12.56 -5.73 -11.40
C ALA A 89 -13.05 -4.72 -10.36
N ILE A 90 -12.41 -3.56 -10.28
CA ILE A 90 -12.77 -2.44 -9.39
C ILE A 90 -12.89 -1.15 -10.20
N ASN A 91 -14.00 -0.42 -10.06
CA ASN A 91 -14.28 0.80 -10.85
C ASN A 91 -14.07 0.60 -12.37
N GLY A 92 -14.41 -0.58 -12.89
CA GLY A 92 -14.24 -0.92 -14.32
C GLY A 92 -12.79 -1.17 -14.76
N LYS A 93 -11.80 -1.14 -13.87
CA LYS A 93 -10.42 -1.58 -14.15
C LYS A 93 -10.19 -3.00 -13.62
N THR A 94 -9.51 -3.79 -14.42
CA THR A 94 -9.03 -5.11 -14.03
C THR A 94 -7.71 -4.99 -13.28
N VAL A 95 -7.62 -5.66 -12.13
CA VAL A 95 -6.42 -5.82 -11.31
C VAL A 95 -6.04 -7.30 -11.32
N GLU A 96 -4.95 -7.61 -12.00
CA GLU A 96 -4.39 -8.95 -12.10
C GLU A 96 -3.59 -9.31 -10.84
N ALA A 97 -3.51 -10.61 -10.52
CA ALA A 97 -2.64 -11.09 -9.46
C ALA A 97 -1.16 -10.83 -9.80
N SER A 98 -0.44 -10.25 -8.86
CA SER A 98 0.98 -9.90 -8.97
C SER A 98 1.82 -10.72 -7.99
N PRO A 99 3.08 -11.07 -8.34
CA PRO A 99 3.98 -11.76 -7.43
C PRO A 99 4.35 -10.94 -6.20
N THR A 100 4.26 -9.61 -6.31
CA THR A 100 4.50 -8.68 -5.21
C THR A 100 3.43 -7.61 -5.10
N ALA A 101 3.25 -7.10 -3.88
CA ALA A 101 2.38 -5.98 -3.59
C ALA A 101 3.00 -5.07 -2.54
N LYS A 102 2.76 -3.77 -2.64
CA LYS A 102 3.27 -2.74 -1.76
C LYS A 102 2.15 -2.25 -0.84
N LEU A 103 2.40 -2.32 0.46
CA LEU A 103 1.52 -1.79 1.49
C LEU A 103 2.34 -0.96 2.47
N LEU A 104 1.95 0.30 2.71
CA LEU A 104 2.61 1.21 3.65
C LEU A 104 4.12 1.38 3.42
N GLY A 105 4.56 1.33 2.16
CA GLY A 105 5.97 1.44 1.79
C GLY A 105 6.77 0.14 1.90
N VAL A 106 6.15 -0.95 2.36
CA VAL A 106 6.73 -2.29 2.47
C VAL A 106 6.30 -3.12 1.26
N ILE A 107 7.23 -3.86 0.67
CA ILE A 107 6.95 -4.76 -0.46
C ILE A 107 6.83 -6.19 0.08
N PHE A 108 5.68 -6.81 -0.16
CA PHE A 108 5.38 -8.19 0.18
C PHE A 108 5.53 -9.03 -1.08
N ASP A 109 6.23 -10.15 -0.98
CA ASP A 109 6.22 -11.19 -2.01
C ASP A 109 5.28 -12.33 -1.62
N GLN A 110 4.73 -13.01 -2.63
CA GLN A 110 3.80 -14.13 -2.49
C GLN A 110 4.34 -15.32 -1.68
N GLU A 111 5.68 -15.43 -1.54
CA GLU A 111 6.34 -16.46 -0.72
C GLU A 111 6.76 -15.94 0.67
N LEU A 112 6.49 -14.66 1.00
CA LEU A 112 6.91 -13.97 2.22
C LEU A 112 8.42 -14.10 2.53
N ARG A 113 9.25 -14.06 1.50
CA ARG A 113 10.72 -14.13 1.58
C ARG A 113 11.40 -12.76 1.72
N TRP A 114 10.66 -11.67 1.49
CA TRP A 114 11.06 -10.27 1.63
C TRP A 114 12.23 -9.83 0.75
N LYS A 115 12.60 -10.62 -0.28
CA LYS A 115 13.81 -10.40 -1.09
C LYS A 115 13.79 -9.03 -1.78
N GLU A 116 12.69 -8.70 -2.45
CA GLU A 116 12.57 -7.43 -3.17
C GLU A 116 12.60 -6.23 -2.23
N HIS A 117 11.92 -6.33 -1.08
CA HIS A 117 11.94 -5.29 -0.06
C HIS A 117 13.36 -5.04 0.47
N VAL A 118 14.09 -6.11 0.83
CA VAL A 118 15.46 -6.02 1.32
C VAL A 118 16.38 -5.40 0.27
N GLN A 119 16.28 -5.83 -0.99
CA GLN A 119 17.06 -5.25 -2.09
C GLN A 119 16.76 -3.75 -2.26
N GLN A 120 15.49 -3.36 -2.19
CA GLN A 120 15.10 -1.95 -2.28
C GLN A 120 15.65 -1.15 -1.09
N ALA A 121 15.59 -1.70 0.13
CA ALA A 121 16.13 -1.07 1.34
C ALA A 121 17.66 -0.87 1.23
N ILE A 122 18.39 -1.89 0.79
CA ILE A 122 19.85 -1.81 0.54
C ILE A 122 20.15 -0.73 -0.51
N LYS A 123 19.43 -0.72 -1.63
CA LYS A 123 19.61 0.29 -2.68
C LYS A 123 19.40 1.72 -2.16
N ARG A 124 18.38 1.92 -1.32
CA ARG A 124 18.13 3.22 -0.67
C ARG A 124 19.27 3.58 0.29
N ALA A 125 19.72 2.64 1.11
CA ALA A 125 20.82 2.84 2.05
C ALA A 125 22.13 3.22 1.32
N ILE A 126 22.50 2.49 0.26
CA ILE A 126 23.69 2.80 -0.54
C ILE A 126 23.59 4.21 -1.15
N LYS A 127 22.44 4.57 -1.73
CA LYS A 127 22.23 5.91 -2.30
C LYS A 127 22.42 7.01 -1.25
N VAL A 128 21.86 6.81 -0.05
CA VAL A 128 22.01 7.76 1.07
C VAL A 128 23.46 7.82 1.54
N SER A 129 24.14 6.69 1.70
CA SER A 129 25.55 6.64 2.11
C SER A 129 26.48 7.35 1.11
N ILE A 130 26.26 7.18 -0.20
CA ILE A 130 27.02 7.89 -1.23
C ILE A 130 26.76 9.41 -1.13
N ALA A 131 25.49 9.81 -0.99
CA ALA A 131 25.14 11.22 -0.83
C ALA A 131 25.83 11.82 0.42
N LEU A 132 25.74 11.14 1.57
CA LEU A 132 26.41 11.56 2.81
C LEU A 132 27.94 11.61 2.66
N GLY A 133 28.54 10.66 1.96
CA GLY A 133 29.96 10.66 1.64
C GLY A 133 30.37 11.88 0.80
N GLY A 134 29.52 12.30 -0.15
CA GLY A 134 29.71 13.53 -0.93
C GLY A 134 29.60 14.81 -0.10
N LEU A 135 28.87 14.79 1.02
CA LEU A 135 28.77 15.92 1.95
C LEU A 135 29.97 16.02 2.90
N ARG A 136 30.85 15.00 2.96
CA ARG A 136 31.96 14.89 3.92
C ARG A 136 32.94 16.07 3.89
N HIS A 137 33.05 16.76 2.76
CA HIS A 137 33.97 17.89 2.58
C HIS A 137 33.27 19.26 2.58
N LEU A 138 31.97 19.32 2.90
CA LEU A 138 31.26 20.58 3.01
C LEU A 138 31.60 21.29 4.31
N ARG A 139 31.85 22.60 4.22
CA ARG A 139 32.02 23.45 5.40
C ARG A 139 30.68 23.60 6.14
N PRO A 140 30.68 23.82 7.46
CA PRO A 140 29.46 23.98 8.24
C PRO A 140 28.47 25.01 7.68
N GLU A 141 28.95 26.11 7.10
CA GLU A 141 28.12 27.13 6.44
C GLU A 141 27.37 26.59 5.20
N GLN A 142 28.05 25.79 4.37
CA GLN A 142 27.43 25.18 3.17
C GLN A 142 26.39 24.14 3.56
N MET A 143 26.63 23.35 4.62
CA MET A 143 25.62 22.46 5.18
C MET A 143 24.40 23.22 5.72
N ARG A 144 24.62 24.36 6.38
CA ARG A 144 23.54 25.19 6.92
C ARG A 144 22.69 25.81 5.80
N GLN A 145 23.31 26.25 4.69
CA GLN A 145 22.59 26.73 3.50
C GLN A 145 21.76 25.62 2.83
N LEU A 146 22.34 24.42 2.65
CA LEU A 146 21.62 23.25 2.12
C LEU A 146 20.41 22.86 2.97
N TYR A 147 20.56 22.90 4.30
CA TYR A 147 19.48 22.62 5.23
C TYR A 147 18.36 23.67 5.19
N GLN A 148 18.71 24.95 5.08
CA GLN A 148 17.71 26.02 4.95
C GLN A 148 16.97 25.94 3.61
N ALA A 149 17.67 25.62 2.51
CA ALA A 149 17.08 25.44 1.18
C ALA A 149 16.13 24.24 1.09
N SER A 150 16.44 23.13 1.78
CA SER A 150 15.54 21.97 1.82
C SER A 150 14.27 22.24 2.62
N LYS A 151 14.38 22.99 3.72
CA LYS A 151 13.26 23.37 4.58
C LYS A 151 12.33 24.42 3.94
N SER A 152 12.88 25.34 3.15
CA SER A 152 12.07 26.29 2.38
C SER A 152 11.36 25.63 1.20
N SER A 153 11.97 24.62 0.58
CA SER A 153 11.36 23.85 -0.52
C SER A 153 10.19 22.97 -0.07
N SER A 154 10.17 22.52 1.19
CA SER A 154 9.08 21.72 1.77
C SER A 154 7.94 22.56 2.38
N SER A 155 8.12 23.87 2.51
CA SER A 155 7.09 24.79 3.02
C SER A 155 6.32 25.53 1.90
N GLY A 156 6.63 25.21 0.64
CA GLY A 156 6.03 25.82 -0.56
C GLY A 156 5.09 24.90 -1.35
N ILE A 157 4.65 23.77 -0.76
CA ILE A 157 3.62 22.87 -1.30
C ILE A 157 2.47 22.83 -0.30
#